data_AF-A0A021XB59-F1
#
_entry.id   AF-A0A021XB59-F1
#
_cell.length_a   1.000
_cell.length_b   1.000
_cell.length_c   1.000
_cell.angle_alpha   90.00
_cell.angle_beta   90.00
_cell.angle_gamma   90.00
#
_symmetry.space_group_name_H-M   'P 1'
#
loop_
_entity.id
_entity.type
_entity.pdbx_description
1 polymer ?
#
loop_
_entity_poly.entity_id
_entity_poly.type
_entity_poly.pdbx_seq_one_letter_code
_entity_poly.pdbx_strand_id
1 'polypeptide(L)'
;MNTVTEKVKTYGYDGDADLPRSLVDAVQTLSEDLLSIPAEYREDAEIDFEPGFEYGESYARVRITYERPETPEETAERLAGERGHWEGQLNQARSRVDYCLAQIDGLGEGRA
;
A
#
# COMPACT_ATOMS: atom_id res chain seq x y z
N MET A 1 10.37 -4.98 -12.85
CA MET A 1 9.86 -3.60 -12.96
C MET A 1 8.86 -3.47 -11.82
N ASN A 2 8.98 -2.46 -10.96
CA ASN A 2 8.01 -2.30 -9.88
C ASN A 2 6.68 -1.82 -10.46
N THR A 3 5.60 -2.26 -9.83
CA THR A 3 4.24 -1.88 -10.18
C THR A 3 3.59 -1.08 -9.06
N VAL A 4 2.63 -0.25 -9.45
CA VAL A 4 1.71 0.45 -8.55
C VAL A 4 0.33 -0.13 -8.77
N THR A 5 -0.36 -0.44 -7.68
CA THR A 5 -1.77 -0.82 -7.70
C THR A 5 -2.63 0.43 -7.82
N GLU A 6 -3.40 0.53 -8.90
CA GLU A 6 -4.33 1.63 -9.13
C GLU A 6 -5.74 1.22 -8.71
N LYS A 7 -6.40 2.11 -7.95
CA LYS A 7 -7.80 1.91 -7.58
C LYS A 7 -8.70 2.44 -8.71
N VAL A 8 -9.47 1.55 -9.33
CA VAL A 8 -10.50 1.94 -10.29
C VAL A 8 -11.72 2.44 -9.51
N LYS A 9 -12.27 1.57 -8.65
CA LYS A 9 -13.45 1.88 -7.86
C LYS A 9 -13.60 0.99 -6.64
N THR A 10 -14.25 1.51 -5.61
CA THR A 10 -14.76 0.74 -4.48
C THR A 10 -16.27 0.87 -4.41
N TYR A 11 -16.97 -0.25 -4.26
CA TYR A 11 -18.40 -0.33 -4.04
C TYR A 11 -18.73 -0.81 -2.63
N GLY A 12 -19.89 -0.38 -2.11
CA GLY A 12 -20.42 -0.83 -0.84
C GLY A 12 -19.99 0.08 0.31
N TYR A 13 -19.79 -0.50 1.49
CA TYR A 13 -19.49 0.25 2.71
C TYR A 13 -18.24 1.12 2.56
N ASP A 14 -18.37 2.41 2.86
CA ASP A 14 -17.31 3.44 2.70
C ASP A 14 -16.70 3.48 1.29
N GLY A 15 -17.47 3.06 0.29
CA GLY A 15 -17.08 3.02 -1.12
C GLY A 15 -17.35 4.32 -1.87
N ASP A 16 -16.81 4.39 -3.08
CA ASP A 16 -17.07 5.47 -4.03
C ASP A 16 -18.51 5.41 -4.59
N ALA A 17 -19.18 4.25 -4.49
CA ALA A 17 -20.54 4.02 -4.98
C ALA A 17 -21.26 2.86 -4.24
N ASP A 18 -22.58 2.82 -4.35
CA ASP A 18 -23.41 1.73 -3.83
C ASP A 18 -23.27 0.44 -4.66
N LEU A 19 -23.42 -0.71 -4.02
CA LEU A 19 -23.46 -1.99 -4.73
C LEU A 19 -24.70 -2.10 -5.64
N PRO A 20 -24.54 -2.58 -6.88
CA PRO A 20 -25.66 -2.83 -7.77
C PRO A 20 -26.61 -3.86 -7.17
N ARG A 21 -27.92 -3.60 -7.25
CA ARG A 21 -28.96 -4.45 -6.64
C ARG A 21 -29.43 -5.58 -7.55
N SER A 22 -29.39 -5.38 -8.87
CA SER A 22 -29.77 -6.39 -9.85
C SER A 22 -28.53 -6.94 -10.57
N LEU A 23 -28.62 -8.19 -11.03
CA LEU A 23 -27.53 -8.80 -11.79
C LEU A 23 -27.26 -8.07 -13.12
N VAL A 24 -28.31 -7.54 -13.75
CA VAL A 24 -28.17 -6.79 -15.00
C VAL A 24 -27.38 -5.51 -14.76
N ASP A 25 -27.72 -4.76 -13.71
CA ASP A 25 -27.01 -3.53 -13.35
C ASP A 25 -25.57 -3.85 -12.94
N ALA A 26 -25.34 -4.97 -12.25
CA ALA A 26 -24.01 -5.40 -11.85
C ALA A 26 -23.13 -5.71 -13.06
N VAL A 27 -23.63 -6.48 -14.02
CA VAL A 27 -22.89 -6.80 -15.25
C VAL A 27 -22.58 -5.52 -16.03
N GLN A 28 -23.56 -4.62 -16.17
CA GLN A 28 -23.35 -3.36 -16.87
C GLN A 28 -22.28 -2.51 -16.17
N THR A 29 -22.43 -2.28 -14.86
CA THR A 29 -21.53 -1.43 -14.07
C THR A 29 -20.09 -1.95 -14.11
N LEU A 30 -19.90 -3.25 -13.86
CA LEU A 30 -18.56 -3.86 -13.88
C LEU A 30 -17.94 -3.84 -15.29
N SER A 31 -18.76 -3.95 -16.34
CA SER A 31 -18.27 -3.82 -17.72
C SER A 31 -17.81 -2.39 -18.04
N GLU A 32 -18.54 -1.39 -17.58
CA GLU A 32 -18.18 0.02 -17.72
C GLU A 32 -16.88 0.33 -16.97
N ASP A 33 -16.73 -0.16 -15.74
CA ASP A 33 -15.51 0.00 -14.96
C ASP A 33 -14.31 -0.69 -15.63
N LEU A 34 -14.48 -1.92 -16.14
CA LEU A 34 -13.42 -2.62 -16.88
C LEU A 34 -12.99 -1.83 -18.12
N LEU A 35 -13.94 -1.22 -18.85
CA LEU A 35 -13.63 -0.42 -20.03
C LEU A 35 -12.94 0.90 -19.70
N SER A 36 -13.08 1.40 -18.46
CA SER A 36 -12.38 2.61 -17.98
C SER A 36 -10.88 2.38 -17.75
N ILE A 37 -10.47 1.13 -17.52
CA ILE A 37 -9.06 0.74 -17.37
C ILE A 37 -8.35 0.82 -18.74
N PRO A 38 -7.10 1.32 -18.81
CA PRO A 38 -6.31 1.29 -20.03
C PRO A 38 -6.22 -0.13 -20.61
N ALA A 39 -6.32 -0.25 -21.95
CA ALA A 39 -6.51 -1.54 -22.62
C ALA A 39 -5.39 -2.55 -22.31
N GLU A 40 -4.17 -2.06 -22.15
CA GLU A 40 -2.98 -2.85 -21.82
C GLU A 40 -2.99 -3.46 -20.40
N TYR A 41 -3.84 -2.98 -19.49
CA TYR A 41 -3.90 -3.47 -18.09
C TYR A 41 -5.23 -4.16 -17.75
N ARG A 42 -6.16 -4.28 -18.70
CA ARG A 42 -7.50 -4.85 -18.45
C ARG A 42 -7.47 -6.34 -18.10
N GLU A 43 -6.57 -7.10 -18.72
CA GLU A 43 -6.48 -8.55 -18.50
C GLU A 43 -5.98 -8.89 -17.10
N ASP A 44 -5.19 -8.00 -16.50
CA ASP A 44 -4.60 -8.13 -15.16
C ASP A 44 -5.42 -7.40 -14.09
N ALA A 45 -6.60 -6.88 -14.45
CA ALA A 45 -7.48 -6.21 -13.49
C ALA A 45 -8.11 -7.24 -12.54
N GLU A 46 -8.08 -6.92 -11.24
CA GLU A 46 -8.59 -7.78 -10.17
C GLU A 46 -9.85 -7.19 -9.52
N ILE A 47 -10.71 -8.08 -9.04
CA ILE A 47 -11.89 -7.74 -8.24
C ILE A 47 -11.82 -8.46 -6.89
N ASP A 48 -11.75 -7.66 -5.83
CA ASP A 48 -11.70 -8.15 -4.46
C ASP A 48 -13.04 -7.98 -3.77
N PHE A 49 -13.46 -9.03 -3.06
CA PHE A 49 -14.62 -9.01 -2.19
C PHE A 49 -14.15 -9.03 -0.74
N GLU A 50 -14.10 -7.85 -0.11
CA GLU A 50 -13.68 -7.69 1.27
C GLU A 50 -14.91 -7.83 2.19
N PRO A 51 -14.90 -8.78 3.15
CA PRO A 51 -15.90 -8.81 4.20
C PRO A 51 -15.62 -7.67 5.19
N GLY A 52 -16.49 -6.66 5.23
CA GLY A 52 -16.52 -5.70 6.33
C GLY A 52 -17.11 -6.36 7.57
N PHE A 53 -16.33 -6.50 8.64
CA PHE A 53 -16.83 -6.98 9.93
C PHE A 53 -17.07 -5.80 10.87
N GLU A 54 -18.34 -5.45 11.06
CA GLU A 54 -18.78 -4.71 12.24
C GLU A 54 -20.08 -5.34 12.76
N TYR A 55 -20.08 -5.75 14.03
CA TYR A 55 -21.29 -6.15 14.77
C TYR A 55 -22.15 -7.30 14.18
N GLY A 56 -21.54 -8.25 13.47
CA GLY A 56 -22.21 -9.51 13.08
C GLY A 56 -23.02 -9.45 11.79
N GLU A 57 -23.03 -8.32 11.09
CA GLU A 57 -23.49 -8.22 9.70
C GLU A 57 -22.29 -8.08 8.77
N SER A 58 -22.23 -8.89 7.71
CA SER A 58 -21.19 -8.80 6.70
C SER A 58 -21.59 -7.75 5.66
N TYR A 59 -20.93 -6.59 5.64
CA TYR A 59 -21.03 -5.70 4.49
C TYR A 59 -20.06 -6.19 3.42
N ALA A 60 -20.56 -6.41 2.20
CA ALA A 60 -19.69 -6.65 1.06
C ALA A 60 -19.09 -5.30 0.63
N ARG A 61 -17.77 -5.16 0.74
CA ARG A 61 -17.03 -4.14 0.02
C ARG A 61 -16.44 -4.81 -1.21
N VAL A 62 -16.64 -4.20 -2.39
CA VAL A 62 -16.09 -4.72 -3.64
C VAL A 62 -15.09 -3.70 -4.17
N ARG A 63 -13.85 -4.11 -4.41
CA ARG A 63 -12.81 -3.22 -4.93
C ARG A 63 -12.33 -3.73 -6.29
N ILE A 64 -12.19 -2.82 -7.24
CA ILE A 64 -11.62 -3.10 -8.55
C ILE A 64 -10.28 -2.37 -8.64
N THR A 65 -9.22 -3.11 -8.97
CA THR A 65 -7.87 -2.58 -9.10
C THR A 65 -7.17 -3.14 -10.34
N TYR A 66 -6.09 -2.49 -10.76
CA TYR A 66 -5.16 -3.04 -11.75
C TYR A 66 -3.74 -2.63 -11.40
N GLU A 67 -2.76 -3.38 -11.90
CA GLU A 67 -1.35 -3.02 -11.76
C GLU A 67 -0.84 -2.30 -13.01
N ARG A 68 -0.02 -1.26 -12.79
CA ARG A 68 0.75 -0.61 -13.86
C ARG A 68 2.20 -0.40 -13.44
N PRO A 69 3.14 -0.23 -14.38
CA PRO A 69 4.50 0.19 -14.03
C PRO A 69 4.52 1.54 -13.29
N GLU A 70 5.47 1.68 -12.36
CA GLU A 70 5.81 2.98 -11.75
C GLU A 70 6.18 4.01 -12.84
N THR A 71 5.76 5.27 -12.66
CA THR A 71 6.27 6.39 -13.44
C THR A 71 7.71 6.72 -13.01
N PRO A 72 8.47 7.47 -13.83
CA PRO A 72 9.79 7.95 -13.43
C PRO A 72 9.78 8.76 -12.12
N GLU A 73 8.74 9.56 -11.91
CA GLU A 73 8.55 10.37 -10.71
C GLU A 73 8.29 9.50 -9.47
N GLU A 74 7.39 8.52 -9.56
CA GLU A 74 7.10 7.56 -8.48
C GLU A 74 8.34 6.73 -8.13
N THR A 75 9.09 6.31 -9.15
CA THR A 75 10.36 5.61 -8.98
C THR A 75 11.36 6.47 -8.21
N ALA A 76 11.48 7.75 -8.58
CA ALA A 76 12.39 8.68 -7.92
C ALA A 76 12.00 8.94 -6.46
N GLU A 77 10.71 9.10 -6.19
CA GLU A 77 10.19 9.29 -4.83
C GLU A 77 10.45 8.07 -3.95
N ARG A 78 10.17 6.86 -4.45
CA ARG A 78 10.46 5.61 -3.73
C ARG A 78 11.95 5.49 -3.39
N LEU A 79 12.83 5.73 -4.37
CA LEU A 79 14.28 5.67 -4.16
C LEU A 79 14.78 6.74 -3.18
N ALA A 80 14.18 7.92 -3.16
CA ALA A 80 14.50 8.96 -2.18
C ALA A 80 14.07 8.55 -0.76
N GLY A 81 12.86 7.98 -0.62
CA GLY A 81 12.36 7.44 0.63
C GLY A 81 13.22 6.31 1.18
N GLU A 82 13.62 5.35 0.33
CA GLU A 82 14.53 4.25 0.69
C GLU A 82 15.88 4.78 1.18
N ARG A 83 16.45 5.77 0.48
CA ARG A 83 17.71 6.40 0.91
C ARG A 83 17.58 7.03 2.29
N GLY A 84 16.56 7.85 2.50
CA GLY A 84 16.32 8.50 3.80
C GLY A 84 16.10 7.48 4.93
N HIS A 85 15.40 6.38 4.65
CA HIS A 85 15.22 5.28 5.59
C HIS A 85 16.56 4.65 5.99
N TRP A 86 17.41 4.32 5.03
CA TRP A 86 18.72 3.72 5.29
C TRP A 86 19.68 4.68 6.00
N GLU A 87 19.68 5.96 5.65
CA GLU A 87 20.43 7.00 6.37
C GLU A 87 19.99 7.09 7.83
N GLY A 88 18.67 7.04 8.08
CA GLY A 88 18.11 6.97 9.42
C GLY A 88 18.59 5.74 10.21
N GLN A 89 18.57 4.55 9.60
CA GLN A 89 19.07 3.32 10.23
C GLN A 89 20.57 3.40 10.54
N LEU A 90 21.38 3.93 9.62
CA LEU A 90 22.81 4.12 9.83
C LEU A 90 23.09 5.07 10.99
N ASN A 91 22.34 6.17 11.09
CA ASN A 91 22.49 7.11 12.20
C ASN A 91 22.14 6.46 13.54
N GLN A 92 21.03 5.71 13.61
CA GLN A 92 20.66 4.98 14.83
C GLN A 92 21.73 3.95 15.22
N ALA A 93 22.30 3.23 14.25
CA ALA A 93 23.38 2.29 14.50
C ALA A 93 24.63 3.00 15.05
N ARG A 94 25.02 4.15 14.50
CA ARG A 94 26.13 4.97 15.01
C ARG A 94 25.89 5.42 16.44
N SER A 95 24.73 5.98 16.75
CA SER A 95 24.39 6.40 18.11
C SER A 95 24.44 5.24 19.13
N ARG A 96 24.07 4.02 18.71
CA ARG A 96 24.21 2.82 19.56
C ARG A 96 25.66 2.44 19.80
N VAL A 97 26.53 2.56 18.79
CA VAL A 97 27.97 2.33 18.95
C VAL A 97 28.56 3.35 19.93
N ASP A 98 28.26 4.63 19.75
CA ASP A 98 28.73 5.71 20.62
C ASP A 98 28.28 5.50 22.07
N TYR A 99 27.03 5.09 22.27
CA TYR A 99 26.51 4.73 23.59
C TYR A 99 27.31 3.59 24.23
N CYS A 100 27.57 2.51 23.51
CA CYS A 100 28.35 1.38 24.03
C CYS A 100 29.79 1.78 24.37
N LEU A 101 30.43 2.60 23.54
CA LEU A 101 31.78 3.10 23.80
C LEU A 101 31.82 3.94 25.08
N ALA A 102 30.87 4.86 25.25
CA ALA A 102 30.78 5.67 26.48
C ALA A 102 30.58 4.81 27.74
N GLN A 103 29.81 3.71 27.64
CA GLN A 103 29.67 2.76 28.76
C GLN A 103 30.98 2.02 29.06
N ILE A 104 31.73 1.60 28.04
CA ILE A 104 33.03 0.94 28.22
C ILE A 104 34.02 1.90 28.91
N ASP A 105 34.11 3.14 28.46
CA ASP A 105 35.01 4.14 29.04
C ASP A 105 34.64 4.45 30.49
N GLY A 106 33.34 4.61 30.80
CA GLY A 106 32.85 4.83 32.16
C GLY A 106 33.07 3.64 33.11
N LEU A 107 33.09 2.40 32.59
CA LEU A 107 33.46 1.21 33.37
C LEU A 107 34.97 1.16 33.68
N GLY A 108 35.80 1.84 32.88
CA GLY A 108 37.24 1.97 33.11
C GLY A 108 37.59 2.87 34.30
N GLU A 109 36.78 3.89 34.58
CA GLU A 109 36.99 4.84 35.69
C GLU A 109 36.62 4.28 37.08
N GLY A 110 35.89 3.17 37.14
CA GLY A 110 35.49 2.49 38.38
C GLY A 110 36.41 1.34 38.85
N ARG A 111 37.52 1.08 38.15
CA ARG A 111 38.54 0.08 38.52
C ARG A 111 39.85 0.76 38.89
N ALA A 112 39.86 1.40 40.07
CA ALA A 112 41.08 1.77 40.79
C ALA A 112 41.05 1.15 42.19
#